data_AF-A0A1M6PHY4-F1
#
_entry.id   AF-A0A1M6PHY4-F1
#
_cell.length_a   1.000
_cell.length_b   1.000
_cell.length_c   1.000
_cell.angle_alpha   90.00
_cell.angle_beta   90.00
_cell.angle_gamma   90.00
#
_symmetry.space_group_name_H-M   'P 1'
#
loop_
_entity.id
_entity.type
_entity.pdbx_description
1 polymer ?
#
loop_
_entity_poly.entity_id
_entity_poly.type
_entity_poly.pdbx_seq_one_letter_code
_entity_poly.pdbx_strand_id
1 'polypeptide(L)'
;MKKCQVLLKKLTEQKGFTLVEVMVVIVIIGILASVTIPQFSKQADKAKTARAEVEMKSMANIINIYYAEKGQYPMKSNDDTDGTVAKVLKDNGLKWGSSDAIKDPWGNAYFYDATVESSKVTGFKLYCYGSDQATDKESNITISGNKDSVTAPTTGKVTTITGVKSDGST
;
A
#
# COMPACT_ATOMS: atom_id res chain seq x y z
N MET A 1 2.85 -76.36 41.52
CA MET A 1 3.18 -75.73 40.22
C MET A 1 2.00 -75.73 39.22
N LYS A 2 0.83 -75.15 39.53
CA LYS A 2 -0.32 -75.11 38.55
C LYS A 2 -1.31 -73.95 38.74
N LYS A 3 -0.88 -72.70 38.95
CA LYS A 3 -1.83 -71.57 39.08
C LYS A 3 -1.53 -70.29 38.30
N CYS A 4 -0.53 -70.25 37.40
CA CYS A 4 -0.15 -69.01 36.70
C CYS A 4 -0.38 -69.02 35.19
N GLN A 5 -1.34 -69.81 34.67
CA GLN A 5 -1.58 -69.93 33.22
C GLN A 5 -2.92 -69.38 32.73
N VAL A 6 -3.65 -68.57 33.50
CA VAL A 6 -5.02 -68.16 33.13
C VAL A 6 -5.19 -66.65 32.84
N LEU A 7 -4.15 -65.83 32.96
CA LEU A 7 -4.29 -64.35 32.90
C LEU A 7 -3.73 -63.63 31.66
N LEU A 8 -3.38 -64.34 30.58
CA LEU A 8 -2.88 -63.72 29.34
C LEU A 8 -3.70 -64.10 28.09
N LYS A 9 -5.02 -64.18 28.23
CA LYS A 9 -5.93 -64.38 27.08
C LYS A 9 -6.86 -63.19 26.90
N LYS A 10 -6.29 -61.98 26.86
CA LYS A 10 -7.03 -60.74 26.51
C LYS A 10 -6.13 -59.61 25.99
N LEU A 11 -4.99 -59.93 25.40
CA LEU A 11 -4.14 -58.92 24.77
C LEU A 11 -4.42 -58.87 23.26
N THR A 12 -4.98 -57.72 22.88
CA THR A 12 -4.95 -57.08 21.57
C THR A 12 -5.80 -57.70 20.48
N GLU A 13 -7.11 -57.35 20.49
CA GLU A 13 -7.85 -57.17 19.24
C GLU A 13 -7.23 -55.99 18.48
N GLN A 14 -6.21 -56.25 17.66
CA GLN A 14 -5.69 -55.25 16.74
C GLN A 14 -6.72 -55.06 15.62
N LYS A 15 -7.68 -54.17 15.84
CA LYS A 15 -8.54 -53.65 14.77
C LYS A 15 -7.69 -52.72 13.91
N GLY A 16 -7.22 -53.23 12.77
CA GLY A 16 -6.55 -52.43 11.75
C GLY A 16 -7.51 -51.44 11.09
N PHE A 17 -6.99 -50.29 10.67
CA PHE A 17 -7.72 -49.33 9.85
C PHE A 17 -8.20 -49.99 8.56
N THR A 18 -9.46 -49.76 8.18
CA THR A 18 -9.95 -50.22 6.89
C THR A 18 -9.43 -49.33 5.77
N LEU A 19 -9.18 -49.89 4.58
CA LEU A 19 -8.79 -49.11 3.41
C LEU A 19 -9.85 -48.06 3.04
N VAL A 20 -11.13 -48.39 3.29
CA VAL A 20 -12.27 -47.50 3.07
C VAL A 20 -12.23 -46.27 3.99
N GLU A 21 -11.83 -46.43 5.26
CA GLU A 21 -11.65 -45.29 6.17
C GLU A 21 -10.59 -44.32 5.67
N VAL A 22 -9.48 -44.83 5.13
CA VAL A 22 -8.43 -43.96 4.60
C VAL A 22 -8.88 -43.29 3.30
N MET A 23 -9.64 -43.99 2.45
CA MET A 23 -10.18 -43.44 1.20
C MET A 23 -11.13 -42.27 1.43
N VAL A 24 -12.06 -42.38 2.37
CA VAL A 24 -13.00 -41.27 2.61
C VAL A 24 -12.29 -40.04 3.17
N VAL A 25 -11.25 -40.23 3.98
CA VAL A 25 -10.46 -39.15 4.57
C VAL A 25 -9.69 -38.38 3.50
N ILE A 26 -9.01 -39.06 2.57
CA ILE A 26 -8.29 -38.36 1.49
C ILE A 26 -9.23 -37.66 0.52
N VAL A 27 -10.45 -38.18 0.30
CA VAL A 27 -11.47 -37.52 -0.51
C VAL A 27 -11.93 -36.22 0.16
N ILE A 28 -12.21 -36.24 1.46
CA ILE A 28 -12.62 -35.05 2.21
C ILE A 28 -11.48 -34.03 2.25
N ILE A 29 -10.24 -34.45 2.49
CA ILE A 29 -9.06 -33.57 2.46
C ILE A 29 -8.88 -32.96 1.06
N GLY A 30 -9.09 -33.72 -0.02
CA GLY A 30 -9.03 -33.21 -1.39
C GLY A 30 -10.08 -32.14 -1.68
N ILE A 31 -11.32 -32.33 -1.21
CA ILE A 31 -12.39 -31.34 -1.35
C ILE A 31 -12.05 -30.07 -0.57
N LEU A 32 -11.63 -30.19 0.69
CA LEU A 32 -11.31 -29.05 1.54
C LEU A 32 -10.10 -28.26 1.01
N ALA A 33 -9.05 -28.96 0.57
CA ALA A 33 -7.84 -28.35 0.01
C ALA A 33 -8.13 -27.53 -1.26
N SER A 34 -9.15 -27.90 -2.04
CA SER A 34 -9.54 -27.16 -3.25
C SER A 34 -10.14 -25.77 -2.99
N VAL A 35 -10.72 -25.54 -1.80
CA VAL A 35 -11.49 -24.33 -1.50
C VAL A 35 -10.66 -23.22 -0.83
N THR A 36 -9.51 -23.54 -0.25
CA THR A 36 -8.87 -22.63 0.75
C THR A 36 -7.98 -21.50 0.19
N ILE A 37 -8.00 -21.17 -1.11
CA ILE A 37 -6.93 -20.34 -1.72
C ILE A 37 -7.18 -18.79 -1.79
N PRO A 38 -8.32 -18.20 -2.16
CA PRO A 38 -8.23 -16.86 -2.80
C PRO A 38 -8.50 -15.59 -1.96
N GLN A 39 -8.87 -15.66 -0.68
CA GLN A 39 -9.39 -14.46 0.04
C GLN A 39 -8.34 -13.52 0.66
N PHE A 40 -7.07 -13.91 0.76
CA PHE A 40 -6.04 -13.11 1.45
C PHE A 40 -5.46 -11.95 0.62
N SER A 41 -5.40 -12.08 -0.71
CA SER A 41 -4.72 -11.09 -1.57
C SER A 41 -5.39 -9.71 -1.50
N LYS A 42 -6.72 -9.65 -1.64
CA LYS A 42 -7.44 -8.36 -1.72
C LYS A 42 -7.40 -7.55 -0.42
N GLN A 43 -7.33 -8.21 0.73
CA GLN A 43 -7.22 -7.53 2.02
C GLN A 43 -5.80 -7.00 2.25
N ALA A 44 -4.79 -7.75 1.81
CA ALA A 44 -3.41 -7.29 1.83
C ALA A 44 -3.21 -6.03 0.96
N ASP A 45 -3.81 -5.98 -0.23
CA ASP A 45 -3.70 -4.83 -1.12
C ASP A 45 -4.37 -3.58 -0.53
N LYS A 46 -5.56 -3.72 0.08
CA LYS A 46 -6.21 -2.61 0.80
C LYS A 46 -5.35 -2.06 1.94
N ALA A 47 -4.71 -2.94 2.71
CA ALA A 47 -3.82 -2.54 3.80
C ALA A 47 -2.58 -1.79 3.27
N LYS A 48 -2.03 -2.23 2.14
CA LYS A 48 -0.94 -1.53 1.43
C LYS A 48 -1.39 -0.15 0.97
N THR A 49 -2.52 -0.02 0.28
CA THR A 49 -3.07 1.28 -0.13
C THR A 49 -3.24 2.22 1.05
N ALA A 50 -3.86 1.77 2.15
CA ALA A 50 -4.05 2.60 3.34
C ALA A 50 -2.72 3.06 3.95
N ARG A 51 -1.71 2.18 3.97
CA ARG A 51 -0.36 2.55 4.43
C ARG A 51 0.26 3.63 3.55
N ALA A 52 0.19 3.47 2.22
CA ALA A 52 0.71 4.46 1.29
C ALA A 52 0.03 5.82 1.47
N GLU A 53 -1.30 5.84 1.66
CA GLU A 53 -2.04 7.07 1.92
C GLU A 53 -1.59 7.77 3.20
N VAL A 54 -1.34 7.03 4.29
CA VAL A 54 -0.86 7.60 5.56
C VAL A 54 0.54 8.19 5.41
N GLU A 55 1.45 7.46 4.76
CA GLU A 55 2.81 7.92 4.50
C GLU A 55 2.79 9.20 3.63
N MET A 56 1.98 9.22 2.57
CA MET A 56 1.80 10.40 1.71
C MET A 56 1.15 11.59 2.44
N LYS A 57 0.17 11.36 3.33
CA LYS A 57 -0.41 12.43 4.17
C LYS A 57 0.64 13.07 5.07
N SER A 58 1.53 12.27 5.65
CA SER A 58 2.62 12.78 6.48
C SER A 58 3.55 13.68 5.67
N MET A 59 3.96 13.25 4.47
CA MET A 59 4.80 14.06 3.56
C MET A 59 4.10 15.34 3.11
N ALA A 60 2.82 15.25 2.72
CA ALA A 60 2.02 16.39 2.32
C ALA A 60 1.87 17.43 3.45
N ASN A 61 1.71 16.97 4.70
CA ASN A 61 1.63 17.87 5.85
C ASN A 61 2.92 18.69 6.02
N ILE A 62 4.09 18.04 5.93
CA ILE A 62 5.39 18.72 6.00
C ILE A 62 5.54 19.75 4.87
N ILE A 63 5.13 19.39 3.65
CA ILE A 63 5.14 20.29 2.49
C ILE A 63 4.22 21.50 2.70
N ASN A 64 3.04 21.30 3.30
CA ASN A 64 2.11 22.39 3.61
C ASN A 64 2.64 23.32 4.71
N ILE A 65 3.31 22.77 5.73
CA ILE A 65 3.98 23.57 6.76
C ILE A 65 5.06 24.46 6.11
N TYR A 66 5.87 23.90 5.21
CA TYR A 66 6.86 24.67 4.47
C TYR A 66 6.22 25.80 3.64
N TYR A 67 5.09 25.54 2.98
CA TYR A 67 4.33 26.57 2.28
C TYR A 67 3.86 27.69 3.21
N ALA A 68 3.36 27.35 4.41
CA ALA A 68 2.93 28.35 5.40
C ALA A 68 4.09 29.25 5.86
N GLU A 69 5.32 28.73 5.92
CA GLU A 69 6.51 29.49 6.33
C GLU A 69 7.14 30.32 5.21
N LYS A 70 7.19 29.79 3.98
CA LYS A 70 7.92 30.38 2.85
C LYS A 70 7.02 31.03 1.79
N GLY A 71 5.72 30.80 1.84
CA GLY A 71 4.74 31.29 0.86
C GLY A 71 4.83 30.61 -0.51
N GLN A 72 5.59 29.52 -0.63
CA GLN A 72 5.73 28.72 -1.86
C GLN A 72 6.04 27.27 -1.49
N TYR A 73 5.63 26.34 -2.37
CA TYR A 73 5.91 24.91 -2.16
C TYR A 73 7.38 24.58 -2.48
N PRO A 74 7.91 23.45 -1.98
CA PRO A 74 9.28 23.03 -2.30
C PRO A 74 9.46 22.76 -3.79
N MET A 75 10.64 23.05 -4.34
CA MET A 75 10.97 22.69 -5.71
C MET A 75 11.19 21.17 -5.86
N LYS A 76 10.89 20.64 -7.04
CA LYS A 76 11.20 19.25 -7.39
C LYS A 76 12.71 19.09 -7.59
N SER A 77 13.40 18.59 -6.58
CA SER A 77 14.78 18.10 -6.69
C SER A 77 15.05 17.05 -5.62
N ASN A 78 15.94 16.11 -5.94
CA ASN A 78 16.46 15.11 -5.02
C ASN A 78 17.72 15.58 -4.28
N ASP A 79 18.24 16.75 -4.64
CA ASP A 79 19.41 17.34 -4.01
C ASP A 79 19.05 17.96 -2.66
N ASP A 80 19.96 17.85 -1.70
CA ASP A 80 19.86 18.45 -0.37
C ASP A 80 20.17 19.95 -0.39
N THR A 81 19.39 20.69 -1.19
CA THR A 81 19.51 22.13 -1.39
C THR A 81 18.33 22.84 -0.74
N ASP A 82 18.53 24.06 -0.25
CA ASP A 82 17.48 24.84 0.39
C ASP A 82 16.25 25.00 -0.51
N GLY A 83 15.08 24.67 0.05
CA GLY A 83 13.80 24.77 -0.62
C GLY A 83 13.48 23.65 -1.61
N THR A 84 14.28 22.59 -1.69
CA THR A 84 13.91 21.35 -2.39
C THR A 84 13.02 20.46 -1.53
N VAL A 85 12.21 19.63 -2.17
CA VAL A 85 11.42 18.60 -1.45
C VAL A 85 12.32 17.64 -0.66
N ALA A 86 13.51 17.33 -1.16
CA ALA A 86 14.46 16.44 -0.49
C ALA A 86 14.93 17.01 0.86
N LYS A 87 15.34 18.28 0.87
CA LYS A 87 15.77 18.95 2.09
C LYS A 87 14.62 19.14 3.08
N VAL A 88 13.47 19.61 2.60
CA VAL A 88 12.29 19.87 3.44
C VAL A 88 11.82 18.59 4.15
N LEU A 89 11.80 17.45 3.45
CA LEU A 89 11.45 16.18 4.06
C LEU A 89 12.54 15.67 5.01
N LYS A 90 13.82 15.81 4.63
CA LYS A 90 14.97 15.37 5.44
C LYS A 90 15.07 16.12 6.77
N ASP A 91 14.85 17.43 6.76
CA ASP A 91 14.83 18.27 7.97
C ASP A 91 13.72 17.84 8.95
N ASN A 92 12.66 17.23 8.43
CA ASN A 92 11.55 16.68 9.20
C ASN A 92 11.69 15.17 9.45
N GLY A 93 12.88 14.61 9.27
CA GLY A 93 13.21 13.21 9.57
C GLY A 93 12.77 12.18 8.52
N LEU A 94 12.29 12.61 7.36
CA LEU A 94 11.87 11.73 6.27
C LEU A 94 12.94 11.71 5.16
N LYS A 95 13.48 10.52 4.86
CA LYS A 95 14.46 10.36 3.78
C LYS A 95 13.77 10.39 2.41
N TRP A 96 14.28 11.22 1.51
CA TRP A 96 13.78 11.38 0.14
C TRP A 96 14.93 11.27 -0.88
N GLY A 97 14.62 10.82 -2.11
CA GLY A 97 15.52 10.92 -3.27
C GLY A 97 16.79 10.06 -3.24
N SER A 98 17.02 9.24 -2.20
CA SER A 98 18.19 8.36 -2.02
C SER A 98 17.80 6.87 -2.02
N SER A 99 18.78 5.97 -2.09
CA SER A 99 18.56 4.50 -2.05
C SER A 99 17.82 4.01 -0.79
N ASP A 100 17.97 4.78 0.30
CA ASP A 100 17.38 4.56 1.62
C ASP A 100 16.12 5.39 1.85
N ALA A 101 15.58 6.03 0.81
CA ALA A 101 14.35 6.79 0.90
C ALA A 101 13.16 5.92 1.30
N ILE A 102 12.13 6.58 1.81
CA ILE A 102 10.84 5.95 2.08
C ILE A 102 10.30 5.40 0.76
N LYS A 103 9.97 4.10 0.78
CA LYS A 103 9.41 3.36 -0.36
C LYS A 103 7.94 3.10 -0.12
N ASP A 104 7.19 3.06 -1.19
CA ASP A 104 5.80 2.65 -1.15
C ASP A 104 5.68 1.17 -0.72
N PRO A 105 4.47 0.72 -0.33
CA PRO A 105 4.22 -0.67 0.08
C PRO A 105 4.46 -1.73 -1.01
N TRP A 106 4.77 -1.31 -2.23
CA TRP A 106 5.13 -2.15 -3.37
C TRP A 106 6.63 -2.12 -3.68
N GLY A 107 7.43 -1.36 -2.90
CA GLY A 107 8.89 -1.30 -2.95
C GLY A 107 9.48 -0.19 -3.81
N ASN A 108 8.67 0.70 -4.35
CA ASN A 108 9.08 1.75 -5.28
C ASN A 108 9.21 3.10 -4.59
N ALA A 109 9.96 4.03 -5.18
CA ALA A 109 10.06 5.38 -4.66
C ALA A 109 8.75 6.16 -4.87
N TYR A 110 8.44 7.07 -3.95
CA TYR A 110 7.42 8.08 -4.16
C TYR A 110 7.87 9.13 -5.17
N PHE A 111 6.91 9.69 -5.90
CA PHE A 111 7.16 10.74 -6.88
C PHE A 111 6.60 12.07 -6.39
N TYR A 112 7.34 13.14 -6.67
CA TYR A 112 6.96 14.51 -6.39
C TYR A 112 7.05 15.33 -7.67
N ASP A 113 5.96 16.01 -8.01
CA ASP A 113 5.90 17.03 -9.04
C ASP A 113 5.52 18.37 -8.43
N ALA A 114 6.18 19.42 -8.91
CA ALA A 114 5.91 20.80 -8.54
C ALA A 114 5.24 21.51 -9.73
N THR A 115 4.18 22.26 -9.47
CA THR A 115 3.57 23.16 -10.46
C THR A 115 4.11 24.56 -10.23
N VAL A 116 4.73 25.12 -11.27
CA VAL A 116 5.33 26.45 -11.23
C VAL A 116 4.48 27.40 -12.06
N GLU A 117 4.01 28.47 -11.43
CA GLU A 117 3.29 29.56 -12.09
C GLU A 117 4.03 30.87 -11.80
N SER A 118 4.30 31.66 -12.84
CA SER A 118 4.94 32.99 -12.70
C SER A 118 6.19 33.00 -11.80
N SER A 119 7.09 32.02 -11.99
CA SER A 119 8.35 31.86 -11.26
C SER A 119 8.22 31.53 -9.76
N LYS A 120 7.03 31.14 -9.28
CA LYS A 120 6.81 30.61 -7.93
C LYS A 120 6.22 29.21 -7.99
N VAL A 121 6.57 28.36 -7.03
CA VAL A 121 5.95 27.04 -6.91
C VAL A 121 4.59 27.19 -6.21
N THR A 122 3.51 27.12 -6.99
CA THR A 122 2.13 27.36 -6.51
C THR A 122 1.39 26.08 -6.17
N GLY A 123 1.85 24.92 -6.66
CA GLY A 123 1.26 23.64 -6.31
C GLY A 123 2.25 22.49 -6.25
N PHE A 124 1.82 21.40 -5.65
CA PHE A 124 2.55 20.15 -5.57
C PHE A 124 1.65 18.95 -5.86
N LYS A 125 2.28 17.84 -6.26
CA LYS A 125 1.65 16.55 -6.47
C LYS A 125 2.59 15.45 -6.00
N LEU A 126 2.15 14.70 -4.99
CA LEU A 126 2.76 13.46 -4.53
C LEU A 126 1.98 12.29 -5.10
N TYR A 127 2.66 11.29 -5.67
CA TYR A 127 2.00 10.08 -6.15
C TYR A 127 2.87 8.83 -6.05
N CYS A 128 2.21 7.66 -6.03
CA CYS A 128 2.83 6.35 -6.26
C CYS A 128 1.96 5.53 -7.22
N TYR A 129 2.58 4.60 -7.95
CA TYR A 129 1.87 3.80 -8.96
C TYR A 129 0.93 2.73 -8.37
N GLY A 130 1.02 2.41 -7.08
CA GLY A 130 0.08 1.45 -6.47
C GLY A 130 0.34 0.00 -6.88
N SER A 131 -0.67 -0.87 -6.76
CA SER A 131 -0.52 -2.32 -6.96
C SER A 131 -0.32 -2.77 -8.39
N ASP A 132 -0.77 -1.99 -9.35
CA ASP A 132 -0.67 -2.30 -10.78
C ASP A 132 0.61 -1.77 -11.43
N GLN A 133 1.36 -0.90 -10.73
CA GLN A 133 2.66 -0.36 -11.19
C GLN A 133 2.56 0.29 -12.58
N ALA A 134 1.36 0.68 -12.97
CA ALA A 134 1.06 1.05 -14.32
C ALA A 134 1.26 2.57 -14.47
N THR A 135 1.83 2.98 -15.60
CA THR A 135 2.17 4.41 -15.85
C THR A 135 0.92 5.23 -16.20
N ASP A 136 -0.21 4.57 -16.42
CA ASP A 136 -1.52 5.19 -16.58
C ASP A 136 -1.91 5.85 -15.25
N LYS A 137 -2.12 7.16 -15.32
CA LYS A 137 -2.34 8.03 -14.15
C LYS A 137 -3.64 7.74 -13.39
N GLU A 138 -4.41 6.75 -13.83
CA GLU A 138 -5.77 6.47 -13.40
C GLU A 138 -5.84 5.61 -12.14
N SER A 139 -4.82 4.78 -11.89
CA SER A 139 -4.72 3.91 -10.71
C SER A 139 -3.82 4.44 -9.60
N ASN A 140 -3.07 5.51 -9.89
CA ASN A 140 -2.10 6.08 -8.96
C ASN A 140 -2.80 6.64 -7.71
N ILE A 141 -2.23 6.38 -6.55
CA ILE A 141 -2.60 7.08 -5.32
C ILE A 141 -1.94 8.44 -5.40
N THR A 142 -2.73 9.51 -5.42
CA THR A 142 -2.23 10.88 -5.62
C THR A 142 -2.75 11.82 -4.53
N ILE A 143 -1.86 12.64 -3.97
CA ILE A 143 -2.18 13.82 -3.16
C ILE A 143 -1.67 15.04 -3.92
N SER A 144 -2.54 16.02 -4.18
CA SER A 144 -2.14 17.29 -4.78
C SER A 144 -2.65 18.46 -3.96
N GLY A 145 -1.84 19.50 -3.83
CA GLY A 145 -2.23 20.75 -3.20
C GLY A 145 -1.82 21.97 -4.03
N ASN A 146 -2.65 23.00 -3.99
CA ASN A 146 -2.41 24.34 -4.52
C ASN A 146 -2.73 25.36 -3.41
N LYS A 147 -2.37 26.63 -3.60
CA LYS A 147 -2.65 27.76 -2.70
C LYS A 147 -4.12 27.87 -2.27
N ASP A 148 -5.04 27.40 -3.12
CA ASP A 148 -6.49 27.51 -2.91
C ASP A 148 -7.15 26.19 -2.44
N SER A 149 -6.43 25.06 -2.50
CA SER A 149 -6.99 23.75 -2.12
C SER A 149 -5.91 22.69 -1.93
N VAL A 150 -5.91 22.03 -0.77
CA VAL A 150 -5.19 20.77 -0.55
C VAL A 150 -6.19 19.64 -0.74
N THR A 151 -5.98 18.80 -1.75
CA THR A 151 -6.87 17.69 -2.07
C THR A 151 -6.49 16.49 -1.20
N ALA A 152 -7.48 15.79 -0.63
CA ALA A 152 -7.24 14.53 0.07
C ALA A 152 -6.59 13.49 -0.87
N PRO A 153 -5.83 12.52 -0.34
CA PRO A 153 -5.36 11.39 -1.13
C PRO A 153 -6.54 10.70 -1.79
N THR A 154 -6.49 10.66 -3.11
CA THR A 154 -7.48 9.94 -3.92
C THR A 154 -6.79 8.71 -4.47
N THR A 155 -7.27 7.53 -4.09
CA THR A 155 -6.90 6.27 -4.74
C THR A 155 -7.82 6.08 -5.95
N GLY A 156 -7.29 6.32 -7.15
CA GLY A 156 -7.97 6.09 -8.42
C GLY A 156 -9.12 7.04 -8.77
N LYS A 157 -9.10 7.54 -10.01
CA LYS A 157 -9.90 8.65 -10.55
C LYS A 157 -9.70 9.96 -9.78
N VAL A 158 -8.80 10.78 -10.29
CA VAL A 158 -8.88 12.24 -10.14
C VAL A 158 -10.23 12.67 -10.71
N THR A 159 -11.29 12.61 -9.89
CA THR A 159 -12.42 13.52 -10.09
C THR A 159 -11.89 14.84 -9.58
N THR A 160 -11.22 15.53 -10.49
CA THR A 160 -11.02 16.97 -10.45
C THR A 160 -12.36 17.56 -10.01
N ILE A 161 -12.51 17.91 -8.73
CA ILE A 161 -13.59 18.79 -8.29
C ILE A 161 -13.16 20.21 -8.68
N THR A 162 -12.82 20.40 -9.96
CA THR A 162 -12.86 21.72 -10.55
C THR A 162 -14.30 21.88 -10.97
N GLY A 163 -15.09 22.45 -10.06
CA GLY A 163 -16.25 23.21 -10.44
C GLY A 163 -15.79 24.41 -11.27
N VAL A 164 -15.45 24.18 -12.54
CA VAL A 164 -15.50 25.16 -13.61
C VAL A 164 -15.94 24.38 -14.83
N LYS A 165 -17.24 24.49 -15.13
CA LYS A 165 -17.75 24.27 -16.48
C LYS A 165 -16.83 25.03 -17.44
N SER A 166 -16.16 24.33 -18.34
CA SER A 166 -15.90 24.92 -19.66
C SER A 166 -17.22 24.79 -20.43
N ASP A 167 -18.12 25.76 -20.21
CA ASP A 167 -19.11 26.06 -21.21
C ASP A 167 -18.38 26.57 -22.45
N GLY A 168 -18.80 26.07 -23.61
CA GLY A 168 -18.15 26.38 -24.87
C GLY A 168 -18.33 27.84 -25.26
N SER A 169 -17.46 28.31 -26.15
CA SER A 169 -17.84 29.18 -27.25
C SER A 169 -16.63 29.48 -28.12
N THR A 170 -16.85 29.28 -29.43
CA THR A 170 -16.16 29.85 -30.61
C THR A 170 -14.71 29.51 -30.86
#